data_AF-A0ABD3ZV00-F1
#
_entry.id   AF-A0ABD3ZV00-F1
#
_cell.length_a   1.000
_cell.length_b   1.000
_cell.length_c   1.000
_cell.angle_alpha   90.00
_cell.angle_beta   90.00
_cell.angle_gamma   90.00
#
_symmetry.space_group_name_H-M   'P 1'
#
loop_
_entity.id
_entity.type
_entity.pdbx_description
1 polymer ?
#
loop_
_entity_poly.entity_id
_entity_poly.type
_entity_poly.pdbx_seq_one_letter_code
_entity_poly.pdbx_strand_id
1 'polypeptide(L)'
;MSSSKFVGQLKQNNIQISNLKESNAQTEKHMVDHENRLTKLVDEFIEDQNYELKNHTENKNNPHSVTKEQIGLSNVSNNLQATKIEFDQHIENIANPHQVTKSQVGLGNVENVKQETPLGAQEKANTALKDAKLYTDIHANRTDNPHQVTKDQLGLANVSNDLQATKSEFDLHTGNNNIHITAAERSAWLLKSNLSNSVTSGDTTKALNCEGAKILNDKITELQTETYLTDVISVTSGEVILKDDITKYKKLLITTGAVSTRDLRTSLVRSFYNNTFRPGADIINAATSRGKIVASVTTPTSLNITQADDALRYIIGLKY
;
A
#
# COMPACT_ATOMS: atom_id res chain seq x y z
N MET A 1 118.56 159.89 -35.26
CA MET A 1 117.32 160.09 -34.46
C MET A 1 117.71 160.68 -33.10
N SER A 2 117.00 161.68 -32.58
CA SER A 2 117.34 162.40 -31.33
C SER A 2 117.11 161.56 -30.07
N SER A 3 118.02 161.64 -29.09
CA SER A 3 118.02 160.93 -27.79
C SER A 3 116.67 160.98 -27.04
N SER A 4 115.95 162.10 -27.16
CA SER A 4 114.61 162.29 -26.55
C SER A 4 113.57 161.29 -27.06
N LYS A 5 113.63 160.89 -28.34
CA LYS A 5 112.68 159.96 -28.95
C LYS A 5 112.85 158.53 -28.41
N PHE A 6 114.08 158.13 -28.08
CA PHE A 6 114.38 156.81 -27.51
C PHE A 6 113.88 156.68 -26.07
N VAL A 7 114.07 157.72 -25.25
CA VAL A 7 113.56 157.78 -23.87
C VAL A 7 112.03 157.75 -23.84
N GLY A 8 111.37 158.44 -24.78
CA GLY A 8 109.90 158.40 -24.93
C GLY A 8 109.39 157.00 -25.27
N GLN A 9 110.02 156.32 -26.24
CA GLN A 9 109.68 154.94 -26.61
C GLN A 9 109.89 153.96 -25.45
N LEU A 10 110.96 154.12 -24.67
CA LEU A 10 111.25 153.28 -23.51
C LEU A 10 110.17 153.41 -22.42
N LYS A 11 109.71 154.63 -22.14
CA LYS A 11 108.59 154.86 -21.22
C LYS A 11 107.30 154.23 -21.73
N GLN A 12 107.01 154.37 -23.02
CA GLN A 12 105.84 153.77 -23.65
C GLN A 12 105.90 152.23 -23.58
N ASN A 13 107.06 151.64 -23.88
CA ASN A 13 107.28 150.19 -23.77
C ASN A 13 107.14 149.71 -22.32
N ASN A 14 107.64 150.44 -21.32
CA ASN A 14 107.47 150.08 -19.91
C ASN A 14 106.00 150.12 -19.47
N ILE A 15 105.22 151.11 -19.94
CA ILE A 15 103.79 151.18 -19.69
C ILE A 15 103.07 149.99 -20.36
N GLN A 16 103.41 149.68 -21.61
CA GLN A 16 102.87 148.50 -22.32
C GLN A 16 103.20 147.20 -21.58
N ILE A 17 104.44 147.01 -21.12
CA ILE A 17 104.86 145.85 -20.33
C ILE A 17 104.08 145.77 -19.02
N SER A 18 103.86 146.90 -18.33
CA SER A 18 103.06 146.94 -17.10
C SER A 18 101.61 146.52 -17.35
N ASN A 19 100.98 147.09 -18.39
CA ASN A 19 99.61 146.75 -18.77
C ASN A 19 99.47 145.28 -19.19
N LEU A 20 100.47 144.75 -19.92
CA LEU A 20 100.51 143.33 -20.31
C LEU A 20 100.68 142.42 -19.10
N LYS A 21 101.52 142.78 -18.12
CA LYS A 21 101.66 142.02 -16.87
C LYS A 21 100.37 141.98 -16.08
N GLU A 22 99.67 143.11 -15.99
CA GLU A 22 98.38 143.19 -15.31
C GLU A 22 97.29 142.38 -16.04
N SER A 23 97.24 142.47 -17.37
CA SER A 23 96.33 141.66 -18.20
C SER A 23 96.62 140.16 -18.10
N ASN A 24 97.90 139.76 -18.07
CA ASN A 24 98.29 138.37 -17.87
C ASN A 24 97.91 137.89 -16.47
N ALA A 25 98.15 138.69 -15.41
CA ALA A 25 97.76 138.33 -14.05
C ALA A 25 96.24 138.18 -13.89
N GLN A 26 95.45 139.01 -14.56
CA GLN A 26 93.99 138.86 -14.61
C GLN A 26 93.57 137.58 -15.34
N THR A 27 94.25 137.25 -16.45
CA THR A 27 93.98 136.03 -17.21
C THR A 27 94.34 134.78 -16.41
N GLU A 28 95.50 134.77 -15.77
CA GLU A 28 95.92 133.70 -14.85
C GLU A 28 94.92 133.52 -13.72
N LYS A 29 94.49 134.62 -13.09
CA LYS A 29 93.43 134.56 -12.07
C LYS A 29 92.14 133.97 -12.62
N HIS A 30 91.69 134.40 -13.80
CA HIS A 30 90.47 133.86 -14.41
C HIS A 30 90.61 132.38 -14.78
N MET A 31 91.78 131.94 -15.25
CA MET A 31 92.05 130.53 -15.53
C MET A 31 92.02 129.70 -14.25
N VAL A 32 92.64 130.19 -13.17
CA VAL A 32 92.62 129.54 -11.86
C VAL A 32 91.21 129.50 -11.27
N ASP A 33 90.45 130.59 -11.36
CA ASP A 33 89.05 130.64 -10.90
C ASP A 33 88.17 129.67 -11.72
N HIS A 34 88.42 129.54 -13.03
CA HIS A 34 87.72 128.59 -13.89
C HIS A 34 88.10 127.15 -13.58
N GLU A 35 89.38 126.86 -13.37
CA GLU A 35 89.87 125.54 -12.96
C GLU A 35 89.26 125.12 -11.62
N ASN A 36 89.27 126.01 -10.62
CA ASN A 36 88.62 125.75 -9.33
C ASN A 36 87.12 125.49 -9.46
N ARG A 37 86.43 126.23 -10.34
CA ARG A 37 85.00 126.01 -10.61
C ARG A 37 84.75 124.67 -11.31
N LEU A 38 85.60 124.29 -12.26
CA LEU A 38 85.51 122.99 -12.92
C LEU A 38 85.74 121.85 -11.93
N THR A 39 86.78 121.94 -11.11
CA THR A 39 87.08 120.94 -10.07
C THR A 39 85.90 120.78 -9.12
N LYS A 40 85.33 121.89 -8.63
CA LYS A 40 84.14 121.84 -7.76
C LYS A 40 82.93 121.16 -8.43
N LEU A 41 82.67 121.47 -9.70
CA LEU A 41 81.56 120.83 -10.44
C LEU A 41 81.80 119.32 -10.65
N VAL A 42 83.05 118.92 -10.89
CA VAL A 42 83.42 117.50 -11.05
C VAL A 42 83.26 116.76 -9.71
N ASP A 43 83.71 117.36 -8.61
CA ASP A 43 83.57 116.77 -7.28
C ASP A 43 82.09 116.61 -6.89
N GLU A 44 81.28 117.65 -7.09
CA GLU A 44 79.82 117.59 -6.86
C GLU A 44 79.16 116.51 -7.72
N PHE A 45 79.52 116.42 -9.01
CA PHE A 45 79.00 115.38 -9.89
C PHE A 45 79.38 113.96 -9.43
N ILE A 46 80.64 113.75 -9.04
CA ILE A 46 81.11 112.44 -8.56
C ILE A 46 80.42 112.07 -7.24
N GLU A 47 80.22 113.04 -6.34
CA GLU A 47 79.53 112.81 -5.07
C GLU A 47 78.06 112.42 -5.29
N ASP A 48 77.34 113.14 -6.15
CA ASP A 48 75.95 112.84 -6.52
C ASP A 48 75.82 111.45 -7.16
N GLN A 49 76.69 111.11 -8.11
CA GLN A 49 76.66 109.79 -8.76
C GLN A 49 76.95 108.65 -7.78
N ASN A 50 77.90 108.85 -6.87
CA ASN A 50 78.22 107.86 -5.84
C ASN A 50 77.07 107.69 -4.84
N TYR A 51 76.39 108.78 -4.48
CA TYR A 51 75.22 108.75 -3.61
C TYR A 51 74.07 107.95 -4.23
N GLU A 52 73.74 108.22 -5.50
CA GLU A 52 72.71 107.50 -6.25
C GLU A 52 73.04 106.00 -6.41
N LEU A 53 74.28 105.66 -6.78
CA LEU A 53 74.70 104.27 -6.93
C LEU A 53 74.66 103.51 -5.59
N LYS A 54 75.08 104.16 -4.51
CA LYS A 54 75.00 103.59 -3.17
C LYS A 54 73.55 103.31 -2.77
N ASN A 55 72.67 104.29 -2.94
CA ASN A 55 71.24 104.11 -2.67
C ASN A 55 70.64 102.98 -3.50
N HIS A 56 70.96 102.89 -4.79
CA HIS A 56 70.47 101.83 -5.66
C HIS A 56 70.98 100.44 -5.24
N THR A 57 72.28 100.29 -4.94
CA THR A 57 72.88 98.99 -4.57
C THR A 57 72.44 98.50 -3.19
N GLU A 58 72.16 99.44 -2.27
CA GLU A 58 71.57 99.17 -0.95
C GLU A 58 70.06 98.90 -1.03
N ASN A 59 69.37 99.35 -2.07
CA ASN A 59 67.95 99.10 -2.27
C ASN A 59 67.66 97.59 -2.47
N LYS A 60 67.02 96.96 -1.48
CA LYS A 60 66.55 95.56 -1.51
C LYS A 60 65.04 95.45 -1.79
N ASN A 61 64.40 96.55 -2.17
CA ASN A 61 63.06 96.45 -2.73
C ASN A 61 63.14 95.79 -4.10
N ASN A 62 62.07 95.08 -4.47
CA ASN A 62 61.90 94.50 -5.81
C ASN A 62 62.22 95.58 -6.87
N PRO A 63 63.31 95.44 -7.67
CA PRO A 63 63.79 94.18 -8.27
C PRO A 63 64.97 93.44 -7.61
N HIS A 64 65.65 93.96 -6.57
CA HIS A 64 66.79 93.24 -5.98
C HIS A 64 66.36 92.30 -4.85
N SER A 65 66.75 91.03 -4.92
CA SER A 65 66.54 90.02 -3.86
C SER A 65 65.07 89.67 -3.57
N VAL A 66 64.30 89.40 -4.63
CA VAL A 66 62.87 89.05 -4.54
C VAL A 66 62.63 87.80 -3.69
N THR A 67 61.92 87.94 -2.57
CA THR A 67 61.51 86.82 -1.69
C THR A 67 60.17 86.21 -2.12
N LYS A 68 59.85 85.04 -1.58
CA LYS A 68 58.55 84.38 -1.83
C LYS A 68 57.37 85.25 -1.41
N GLU A 69 57.53 86.00 -0.33
CA GLU A 69 56.57 86.98 0.17
C GLU A 69 56.33 88.08 -0.87
N GLN A 70 57.38 88.59 -1.52
CA GLN A 70 57.28 89.67 -2.51
C GLN A 70 56.54 89.26 -3.79
N ILE A 71 56.50 87.97 -4.13
CA ILE A 71 55.71 87.43 -5.26
C ILE A 71 54.40 86.75 -4.84
N GLY A 72 53.98 86.90 -3.57
CA GLY A 72 52.73 86.32 -3.07
C GLY A 72 52.75 84.80 -2.89
N LEU A 73 53.93 84.18 -2.88
CA LEU A 73 54.15 82.75 -2.69
C LEU A 73 54.68 82.40 -1.29
N SER A 74 54.55 83.29 -0.30
CA SER A 74 55.05 83.07 1.08
C SER A 74 54.49 81.81 1.74
N ASN A 75 53.24 81.47 1.44
CA ASN A 75 52.59 80.27 1.97
C ASN A 75 52.94 79.00 1.16
N VAL A 76 53.69 79.12 0.07
CA VAL A 76 54.13 77.98 -0.72
C VAL A 76 55.43 77.45 -0.11
N SER A 77 55.31 76.33 0.61
CA SER A 77 56.46 75.61 1.17
C SER A 77 57.38 75.11 0.05
N ASN A 78 58.70 75.07 0.27
CA ASN A 78 59.67 74.55 -0.72
C ASN A 78 59.70 73.02 -0.80
N ASN A 79 58.85 72.34 0.00
CA ASN A 79 58.94 70.91 0.21
C ASN A 79 57.67 70.20 -0.30
N LEU A 80 57.91 69.07 -0.97
CA LEU A 80 57.01 67.93 -1.28
C LEU A 80 56.00 68.10 -2.43
N GLN A 81 56.41 68.66 -3.56
CA GLN A 81 55.87 68.12 -4.81
C GLN A 81 56.46 66.72 -4.98
N ALA A 82 55.63 65.70 -5.21
CA ALA A 82 56.11 64.35 -5.46
C ALA A 82 57.20 64.40 -6.54
N THR A 83 58.32 63.73 -6.31
CA THR A 83 59.34 63.54 -7.35
C THR A 83 58.67 62.89 -8.56
N LYS A 84 59.24 63.09 -9.75
CA LYS A 84 58.72 62.40 -10.95
C LYS A 84 58.61 60.88 -10.70
N ILE A 85 59.56 60.32 -9.97
CA ILE A 85 59.59 58.91 -9.58
C ILE A 85 58.37 58.54 -8.72
N GLU A 86 58.09 59.29 -7.64
CA GLU A 86 56.92 59.04 -6.78
C GLU A 86 55.60 59.21 -7.54
N PHE A 87 55.53 60.18 -8.46
CA PHE A 87 54.36 60.39 -9.31
C PHE A 87 54.14 59.25 -10.31
N ASP A 88 55.20 58.81 -10.99
CA ASP A 88 55.15 57.69 -11.91
C ASP A 88 54.76 56.39 -11.16
N GLN A 89 55.33 56.15 -9.97
CA GLN A 89 54.97 55.03 -9.10
C GLN A 89 53.49 55.07 -8.67
N HIS A 90 52.96 56.25 -8.38
CA HIS A 90 51.53 56.39 -8.08
C HIS A 90 50.67 56.04 -9.30
N ILE A 91 51.05 56.49 -10.51
CA ILE A 91 50.33 56.15 -11.75
C ILE A 91 50.36 54.64 -12.03
N GLU A 92 51.49 54.00 -11.78
CA GLU A 92 51.66 52.55 -11.95
C GLU A 92 50.93 51.73 -10.86
N ASN A 93 50.54 52.37 -9.75
CA ASN A 93 49.84 51.70 -8.67
C ASN A 93 48.38 51.37 -9.07
N ILE A 94 48.17 50.12 -9.46
CA ILE A 94 46.87 49.51 -9.77
C ILE A 94 46.26 48.76 -8.57
N ALA A 95 46.76 48.98 -7.36
CA ALA A 95 46.05 48.55 -6.16
C ALA A 95 44.92 49.54 -5.86
N ASN A 96 43.93 49.09 -5.07
CA ASN A 96 42.84 49.94 -4.58
C ASN A 96 43.42 51.27 -4.02
N PRO A 97 43.17 52.43 -4.68
CA PRO A 97 41.94 52.80 -5.40
C PRO A 97 41.84 52.49 -6.91
N HIS A 98 42.91 52.21 -7.64
CA HIS A 98 42.86 51.98 -9.08
C HIS A 98 42.70 50.47 -9.36
N GLN A 99 41.73 50.05 -10.20
CA GLN A 99 41.49 48.63 -10.57
C GLN A 99 41.06 47.68 -9.43
N VAL A 100 40.02 48.08 -8.69
CA VAL A 100 39.43 47.23 -7.63
C VAL A 100 38.83 45.93 -8.20
N THR A 101 39.37 44.80 -7.75
CA THR A 101 38.94 43.44 -8.07
C THR A 101 37.82 42.97 -7.15
N LYS A 102 37.07 41.94 -7.57
CA LYS A 102 36.05 41.29 -6.73
C LYS A 102 36.60 40.83 -5.38
N SER A 103 37.82 40.30 -5.37
CA SER A 103 38.48 39.87 -4.13
C SER A 103 38.75 41.04 -3.19
N GLN A 104 39.15 42.21 -3.70
CA GLN A 104 39.42 43.40 -2.90
C GLN A 104 38.17 43.96 -2.18
N VAL A 105 36.96 43.69 -2.69
CA VAL A 105 35.70 44.06 -2.04
C VAL A 105 35.01 42.89 -1.33
N GLY A 106 35.71 41.77 -1.12
CA GLY A 106 35.16 40.60 -0.43
C GLY A 106 34.17 39.77 -1.26
N LEU A 107 34.06 40.04 -2.57
CA LEU A 107 33.19 39.34 -3.52
C LEU A 107 33.95 38.29 -4.36
N GLY A 108 35.14 37.86 -3.93
CA GLY A 108 36.01 36.96 -4.71
C GLY A 108 35.37 35.62 -5.08
N ASN A 109 34.47 35.10 -4.24
CA ASN A 109 33.72 33.87 -4.48
C ASN A 109 32.40 34.07 -5.23
N VAL A 110 32.05 35.32 -5.55
CA VAL A 110 30.80 35.65 -6.25
C VAL A 110 31.04 35.56 -7.75
N GLU A 111 30.50 34.52 -8.38
CA GLU A 111 30.51 34.37 -9.83
C GLU A 111 29.75 35.51 -10.52
N ASN A 112 30.17 35.89 -11.74
CA ASN A 112 29.42 36.83 -12.60
C ASN A 112 28.33 36.07 -13.39
N VAL A 113 27.54 35.24 -12.70
CA VAL A 113 26.36 34.63 -13.31
C VAL A 113 25.31 35.72 -13.52
N LYS A 114 24.67 35.76 -14.69
CA LYS A 114 23.48 36.60 -14.91
C LYS A 114 22.48 36.22 -13.83
N GLN A 115 22.22 37.14 -12.91
CA GLN A 115 21.13 37.01 -11.95
C GLN A 115 19.85 36.74 -12.75
N GLU A 116 19.08 35.73 -12.35
CA GLU A 116 17.86 35.34 -13.06
C GLU A 116 16.93 36.55 -13.18
N THR A 117 16.34 36.72 -14.35
CA THR A 117 15.46 37.87 -14.63
C THR A 117 14.04 37.57 -14.17
N PRO A 118 13.24 38.58 -13.79
CA PRO A 118 11.81 38.37 -13.53
C PRO A 118 11.09 37.67 -14.69
N LEU A 119 11.47 37.96 -15.93
CA LEU A 119 10.95 37.29 -17.13
C LEU A 119 11.32 35.81 -17.19
N GLY A 120 12.61 35.46 -17.02
CA GLY A 120 13.06 34.08 -17.04
C GLY A 120 12.44 33.24 -15.90
N ALA A 121 12.25 33.83 -14.72
CA ALA A 121 11.52 33.20 -13.63
C ALA A 121 10.04 32.95 -13.99
N GLN A 122 9.38 33.92 -14.63
CA GLN A 122 8.00 33.78 -15.07
C GLN A 122 7.84 32.72 -16.17
N GLU A 123 8.77 32.63 -17.11
CA GLU A 123 8.77 31.59 -18.16
C GLU A 123 8.88 30.18 -17.55
N LYS A 124 9.78 30.00 -16.58
CA LYS A 124 9.91 28.74 -15.83
C LYS A 124 8.63 28.39 -15.07
N ALA A 125 8.02 29.36 -14.40
CA ALA A 125 6.75 29.16 -13.68
C ALA A 125 5.59 28.80 -14.63
N ASN A 126 5.49 29.47 -15.78
CA ASN A 126 4.48 29.19 -16.80
C ASN A 126 4.65 27.78 -17.39
N THR A 127 5.89 27.37 -17.63
CA THR A 127 6.22 26.03 -18.13
C THR A 127 5.80 24.97 -17.11
N ALA A 128 6.18 25.15 -15.84
CA ALA A 128 5.78 24.24 -14.76
C ALA A 128 4.25 24.15 -14.61
N LEU A 129 3.53 25.27 -14.70
CA LEU A 129 2.06 25.28 -14.64
C LEU A 129 1.43 24.54 -15.82
N LYS A 130 1.97 24.73 -17.02
CA LYS A 130 1.51 24.05 -18.23
C LYS A 130 1.70 22.54 -18.12
N ASP A 131 2.87 22.10 -17.68
CA ASP A 131 3.19 20.68 -17.53
C ASP A 131 2.33 20.02 -16.43
N ALA A 132 2.11 20.73 -15.31
CA ALA A 132 1.24 20.25 -14.24
C ALA A 132 -0.21 20.08 -14.71
N LYS A 133 -0.76 21.08 -15.44
CA LYS A 133 -2.11 20.97 -16.03
C LYS A 133 -2.20 19.78 -16.99
N LEU A 134 -1.23 19.64 -17.90
CA LEU A 134 -1.20 18.54 -18.84
C LEU A 134 -1.19 17.17 -18.14
N TYR A 135 -0.38 17.03 -17.08
CA TYR A 135 -0.36 15.81 -16.28
C TYR A 135 -1.73 15.52 -15.64
N THR A 136 -2.36 16.52 -15.03
CA THR A 136 -3.70 16.38 -14.41
C THR A 136 -4.76 16.01 -15.45
N ASP A 137 -4.76 16.66 -16.61
CA ASP A 137 -5.72 16.39 -17.69
C ASP A 137 -5.55 14.97 -18.25
N ILE A 138 -4.30 14.52 -18.43
CA ILE A 138 -4.02 13.14 -18.83
C ILE A 138 -4.57 12.17 -17.78
N HIS A 139 -4.28 12.40 -16.50
CA HIS A 139 -4.73 11.52 -15.43
C HIS A 139 -6.27 11.48 -15.31
N ALA A 140 -6.94 12.62 -15.41
CA ALA A 140 -8.39 12.73 -15.33
C ALA A 140 -9.11 12.00 -16.48
N ASN A 141 -8.47 11.90 -17.64
CA ASN A 141 -9.00 11.20 -18.81
C ASN A 141 -8.62 9.70 -18.87
N ARG A 142 -7.91 9.18 -17.86
CA ARG A 142 -7.62 7.74 -17.79
C ARG A 142 -8.90 6.95 -17.55
N THR A 143 -9.13 5.94 -18.36
CA THR A 143 -10.24 4.98 -18.24
C THR A 143 -9.71 3.55 -18.02
N ASP A 144 -8.42 3.41 -17.77
CA ASP A 144 -7.77 2.16 -17.43
C ASP A 144 -7.67 1.99 -15.91
N ASN A 145 -7.72 0.75 -15.42
CA ASN A 145 -7.57 0.42 -14.00
C ASN A 145 -6.35 1.14 -13.40
N PRO A 146 -6.52 2.06 -12.42
CA PRO A 146 -7.60 2.14 -11.42
C PRO A 146 -8.89 2.89 -11.80
N HIS A 147 -8.92 3.61 -12.92
CA HIS A 147 -10.07 4.42 -13.31
C HIS A 147 -11.00 3.63 -14.25
N GLN A 148 -12.31 3.69 -13.99
CA GLN A 148 -13.35 3.02 -14.80
C GLN A 148 -13.11 1.53 -15.04
N VAL A 149 -12.85 0.77 -13.96
CA VAL A 149 -12.53 -0.65 -14.05
C VAL A 149 -13.67 -1.45 -14.71
N THR A 150 -13.38 -2.15 -15.80
CA THR A 150 -14.33 -3.02 -16.50
C THR A 150 -14.20 -4.47 -16.02
N LYS A 151 -15.24 -5.29 -16.27
CA LYS A 151 -15.20 -6.74 -15.98
C LYS A 151 -14.05 -7.44 -16.70
N ASP A 152 -13.76 -7.01 -17.92
CA ASP A 152 -12.68 -7.55 -18.73
C ASP A 152 -11.31 -7.33 -18.09
N GLN A 153 -11.08 -6.14 -17.51
CA GLN A 153 -9.83 -5.81 -16.81
C GLN A 153 -9.58 -6.68 -15.58
N LEU A 154 -10.61 -7.29 -14.99
CA LEU A 154 -10.51 -8.22 -13.86
C LEU A 154 -10.51 -9.70 -14.29
N GLY A 155 -10.56 -9.98 -15.60
CA GLY A 155 -10.71 -11.35 -16.11
C GLY A 155 -12.10 -11.95 -15.85
N LEU A 156 -13.09 -11.12 -15.54
CA LEU A 156 -14.47 -11.51 -15.23
C LEU A 156 -15.43 -11.23 -16.39
N ALA A 157 -14.92 -11.11 -17.62
CA ALA A 157 -15.68 -10.80 -18.84
C ALA A 157 -16.92 -11.71 -19.02
N ASN A 158 -16.77 -12.99 -18.67
CA ASN A 158 -17.82 -14.00 -18.82
C ASN A 158 -18.79 -14.07 -17.63
N VAL A 159 -18.58 -13.27 -16.59
CA VAL A 159 -19.46 -13.25 -15.41
C VAL A 159 -20.60 -12.27 -15.66
N SER A 160 -21.84 -12.78 -15.74
CA SER A 160 -23.05 -11.96 -15.85
C SER A 160 -23.30 -11.16 -14.57
N ASN A 161 -23.93 -9.98 -14.69
CA ASN A 161 -24.42 -9.21 -13.53
C ASN A 161 -25.87 -9.61 -13.23
N ASP A 162 -26.09 -10.92 -13.08
CA ASP A 162 -27.41 -11.41 -12.74
C ASP A 162 -27.68 -11.11 -11.27
N LEU A 163 -28.93 -10.76 -10.95
CA LEU A 163 -29.36 -10.64 -9.56
C LEU A 163 -29.23 -12.03 -8.91
N GLN A 164 -28.17 -12.21 -8.11
CA GLN A 164 -28.03 -13.40 -7.30
C GLN A 164 -29.05 -13.35 -6.16
N ALA A 165 -29.64 -14.50 -5.85
CA ALA A 165 -30.44 -14.62 -4.65
C ALA A 165 -29.60 -14.18 -3.45
N THR A 166 -30.16 -13.35 -2.60
CA THR A 166 -29.51 -12.94 -1.36
C THR A 166 -29.23 -14.18 -0.51
N LYS A 167 -28.20 -14.11 0.34
CA LYS A 167 -27.93 -15.19 1.29
C LYS A 167 -29.18 -15.53 2.12
N SER A 168 -29.98 -14.51 2.47
CA SER A 168 -31.23 -14.69 3.20
C SER A 168 -32.27 -15.53 2.44
N GLU A 169 -32.43 -15.32 1.12
CA GLU A 169 -33.37 -16.10 0.31
C GLU A 169 -32.91 -17.56 0.17
N PHE A 170 -31.61 -17.79 0.02
CA PHE A 170 -31.03 -19.13 -0.02
C PHE A 170 -31.19 -19.86 1.33
N ASP A 171 -30.88 -19.18 2.42
CA ASP A 171 -31.03 -19.72 3.78
C ASP A 171 -32.51 -20.01 4.09
N LEU A 172 -33.43 -19.14 3.64
CA LEU A 172 -34.87 -19.36 3.78
C LEU A 172 -35.33 -20.61 3.04
N HIS A 173 -34.85 -20.83 1.81
CA HIS A 173 -35.18 -22.03 1.04
C HIS A 173 -34.59 -23.30 1.68
N THR A 174 -33.31 -23.28 2.03
CA THR A 174 -32.61 -24.45 2.60
C THR A 174 -33.12 -24.82 4.00
N GLY A 175 -33.53 -23.83 4.80
CA GLY A 175 -34.14 -24.05 6.11
C GLY A 175 -35.64 -24.40 6.09
N ASN A 176 -36.29 -24.35 4.93
CA ASN A 176 -37.72 -24.66 4.82
C ASN A 176 -37.97 -26.17 4.77
N ASN A 177 -38.09 -26.79 5.94
CA ASN A 177 -38.35 -28.22 6.07
C ASN A 177 -39.70 -28.69 5.48
N ASN A 178 -40.63 -27.78 5.14
CA ASN A 178 -41.93 -28.16 4.58
C ASN A 178 -41.86 -28.50 3.08
N ILE A 179 -40.86 -27.98 2.36
CA ILE A 179 -40.71 -28.18 0.90
C ILE A 179 -39.62 -29.19 0.55
N HIS A 180 -38.80 -29.58 1.54
CA HIS A 180 -37.78 -30.62 1.40
C HIS A 180 -38.32 -31.95 1.89
N ILE A 181 -37.72 -33.03 1.39
CA ILE A 181 -38.01 -34.38 1.87
C ILE A 181 -36.72 -35.03 2.32
N THR A 182 -36.81 -35.84 3.36
CA THR A 182 -35.69 -36.65 3.84
C THR A 182 -35.67 -38.03 3.17
N ALA A 183 -34.51 -38.68 3.21
CA ALA A 183 -34.38 -40.07 2.74
C ALA A 183 -35.31 -41.02 3.53
N ALA A 184 -35.54 -40.76 4.82
CA ALA A 184 -36.45 -41.53 5.66
C ALA A 184 -37.91 -41.37 5.22
N GLU A 185 -38.38 -40.14 4.98
CA GLU A 185 -39.74 -39.88 4.47
C GLU A 185 -39.97 -40.53 3.11
N ARG A 186 -39.00 -40.41 2.19
CA ARG A 186 -39.06 -41.08 0.88
C ARG A 186 -39.19 -42.60 1.04
N SER A 187 -38.40 -43.19 1.92
CA SER A 187 -38.45 -44.63 2.19
C SER A 187 -39.81 -45.04 2.76
N ALA A 188 -40.37 -44.26 3.69
CA ALA A 188 -41.68 -44.50 4.27
C ALA A 188 -42.82 -44.43 3.24
N TRP A 189 -42.80 -43.46 2.32
CA TRP A 189 -43.79 -43.37 1.25
C TRP A 189 -43.69 -44.53 0.26
N LEU A 190 -42.49 -44.97 -0.09
CA LEU A 190 -42.28 -46.14 -0.95
C LEU A 190 -42.86 -47.41 -0.33
N LEU A 191 -42.72 -47.59 0.99
CA LEU A 191 -43.37 -48.71 1.70
C LEU A 191 -44.90 -48.60 1.65
N LYS A 192 -45.49 -47.41 1.82
CA LYS A 192 -46.95 -47.20 1.75
C LYS A 192 -47.51 -47.48 0.34
N SER A 193 -46.77 -47.09 -0.70
CA SER A 193 -47.10 -47.41 -2.09
C SER A 193 -47.11 -48.93 -2.33
N ASN A 194 -46.08 -49.64 -1.83
CA ASN A 194 -46.01 -51.09 -1.94
C ASN A 194 -47.07 -51.82 -1.11
N LEU A 195 -47.51 -51.25 0.01
CA LEU A 195 -48.61 -51.81 0.80
C LEU A 195 -49.95 -51.76 0.05
N SER A 196 -50.20 -50.69 -0.71
CA SER A 196 -51.42 -50.53 -1.51
C SER A 196 -51.46 -51.50 -2.69
N ASN A 197 -50.31 -51.80 -3.31
CA ASN A 197 -50.21 -52.82 -4.37
C ASN A 197 -50.17 -54.27 -3.83
N SER A 198 -49.82 -54.45 -2.56
CA SER A 198 -49.71 -55.77 -1.92
C SER A 198 -51.04 -56.30 -1.37
N VAL A 199 -51.93 -55.42 -0.92
CA VAL A 199 -53.25 -55.83 -0.39
C VAL A 199 -54.19 -56.30 -1.51
N THR A 200 -53.95 -55.90 -2.76
CA THR A 200 -54.81 -56.27 -3.90
C THR A 200 -54.40 -57.55 -4.64
N SER A 201 -53.24 -58.16 -4.34
CA SER A 201 -52.75 -59.31 -5.12
C SER A 201 -52.77 -60.66 -4.41
N GLY A 202 -53.18 -60.74 -3.13
CA GLY A 202 -53.23 -62.00 -2.38
C GLY A 202 -51.86 -62.70 -2.23
N ASP A 203 -50.77 -62.03 -2.58
CA ASP A 203 -49.42 -62.58 -2.54
C ASP A 203 -48.77 -62.26 -1.19
N THR A 204 -48.95 -63.16 -0.22
CA THR A 204 -48.42 -63.03 1.14
C THR A 204 -46.90 -63.14 1.21
N THR A 205 -46.21 -63.47 0.11
CA THR A 205 -44.74 -63.56 0.09
C THR A 205 -44.05 -62.20 -0.05
N LYS A 206 -44.80 -61.13 -0.36
CA LYS A 206 -44.26 -59.77 -0.52
C LYS A 206 -44.73 -58.77 0.55
N ALA A 207 -45.57 -59.21 1.48
CA ALA A 207 -46.32 -58.33 2.39
C ALA A 207 -45.81 -58.27 3.84
N LEU A 208 -44.77 -59.03 4.20
CA LEU A 208 -44.34 -59.14 5.59
C LEU A 208 -42.92 -58.61 5.76
N ASN A 209 -42.77 -57.59 6.61
CA ASN A 209 -41.46 -57.25 7.18
C ASN A 209 -40.94 -58.44 8.02
N CYS A 210 -39.65 -58.44 8.38
CA CYS A 210 -39.00 -59.56 9.08
C CYS A 210 -39.79 -60.03 10.32
N GLU A 211 -40.45 -59.10 11.01
CA GLU A 211 -41.26 -59.40 12.20
C GLU A 211 -42.57 -60.13 11.85
N GLY A 212 -43.29 -59.68 10.81
CA GLY A 212 -44.50 -60.33 10.34
C GLY A 212 -44.24 -61.73 9.77
N ALA A 213 -43.12 -61.91 9.07
CA ALA A 213 -42.70 -63.21 8.55
C ALA A 213 -42.35 -64.18 9.68
N LYS A 214 -41.67 -63.67 10.73
CA LYS A 214 -41.36 -64.44 11.94
C LYS A 214 -42.62 -64.86 12.69
N ILE A 215 -43.57 -63.97 12.91
CA ILE A 215 -44.84 -64.29 13.61
C ILE A 215 -45.64 -65.36 12.85
N LEU A 216 -45.68 -65.28 11.52
CA LEU A 216 -46.35 -66.29 10.71
C LEU A 216 -45.62 -67.63 10.75
N ASN A 217 -44.29 -67.62 10.69
CA ASN A 217 -43.48 -68.84 10.78
C ASN A 217 -43.54 -69.49 12.17
N ASP A 218 -43.55 -68.67 13.24
CA ASP A 218 -43.72 -69.12 14.62
C ASP A 218 -45.11 -69.75 14.80
N LYS A 219 -46.17 -69.17 14.22
CA LYS A 219 -47.50 -69.77 14.18
C LYS A 219 -47.54 -71.05 13.35
N ILE A 220 -46.94 -71.10 12.16
CA ILE A 220 -46.90 -72.34 11.35
C ILE A 220 -46.18 -73.46 12.13
N THR A 221 -45.09 -73.13 12.82
CA THR A 221 -44.33 -74.07 13.66
C THR A 221 -45.15 -74.53 14.87
N GLU A 222 -45.91 -73.64 15.50
CA GLU A 222 -46.85 -73.98 16.58
C GLU A 222 -48.01 -74.89 16.12
N LEU A 223 -48.45 -74.75 14.86
CA LEU A 223 -49.58 -75.50 14.30
C LEU A 223 -49.17 -76.87 13.71
N GLN A 224 -47.88 -77.12 13.50
CA GLN A 224 -47.33 -78.40 13.01
C GLN A 224 -46.82 -79.32 14.14
N THR A 225 -47.06 -79.01 15.41
CA THR A 225 -46.61 -79.86 16.52
C THR A 225 -47.40 -81.17 16.56
N GLU A 226 -46.73 -82.28 16.23
CA GLU A 226 -47.21 -83.64 16.47
C GLU A 226 -46.97 -84.04 17.92
N THR A 227 -47.95 -84.66 18.59
CA THR A 227 -47.77 -85.18 19.95
C THR A 227 -48.22 -86.62 20.03
N TYR A 228 -47.33 -87.52 20.43
CA TYR A 228 -47.69 -88.92 20.68
C TYR A 228 -48.62 -88.98 21.90
N LEU A 229 -49.88 -89.31 21.65
CA LEU A 229 -50.90 -89.48 22.69
C LEU A 229 -50.82 -90.86 23.33
N THR A 230 -50.12 -91.82 22.75
CA THR A 230 -49.84 -93.11 23.37
C THR A 230 -48.38 -93.48 23.20
N ASP A 231 -47.89 -94.39 24.05
CA ASP A 231 -46.70 -95.18 23.69
C ASP A 231 -46.99 -96.14 22.54
N VAL A 232 -45.97 -96.88 22.12
CA VAL A 232 -46.16 -98.04 21.25
C VAL A 232 -46.89 -99.12 22.04
N ILE A 233 -48.13 -99.40 21.63
CA ILE A 233 -49.02 -100.39 22.24
C ILE A 233 -49.38 -101.50 21.25
N SER A 234 -50.13 -102.49 21.72
CA SER A 234 -50.58 -103.63 20.93
C SER A 234 -51.93 -104.12 21.43
N VAL A 235 -52.97 -103.31 21.26
CA VAL A 235 -54.29 -103.55 21.85
C VAL A 235 -55.38 -103.60 20.79
N THR A 236 -56.35 -104.49 20.94
CA THR A 236 -57.49 -104.67 20.02
C THR A 236 -58.84 -104.37 20.67
N SER A 237 -58.88 -104.15 21.99
CA SER A 237 -60.09 -103.83 22.77
C SER A 237 -59.73 -103.22 24.12
N GLY A 238 -60.68 -102.52 24.74
CA GLY A 238 -60.55 -101.99 26.11
C GLY A 238 -60.04 -100.55 26.18
N GLU A 239 -59.80 -100.09 27.41
CA GLU A 239 -59.40 -98.70 27.66
C GLU A 239 -57.94 -98.44 27.28
N VAL A 240 -57.71 -97.32 26.59
CA VAL A 240 -56.41 -96.77 26.23
C VAL A 240 -56.27 -95.41 26.89
N ILE A 241 -55.28 -95.28 27.76
CA ILE A 241 -54.93 -94.02 28.42
C ILE A 241 -54.06 -93.19 27.49
N LEU A 242 -54.41 -91.92 27.34
CA LEU A 242 -53.70 -90.94 26.53
C LEU A 242 -52.76 -90.11 27.40
N LYS A 243 -51.62 -89.76 26.82
CA LYS A 243 -50.57 -88.93 27.44
C LYS A 243 -50.91 -87.44 27.50
N ASP A 244 -51.90 -87.00 26.73
CA ASP A 244 -52.39 -85.62 26.75
C ASP A 244 -53.90 -85.59 26.46
N ASP A 245 -54.50 -84.45 26.77
CA ASP A 245 -55.91 -84.16 26.57
C ASP A 245 -56.25 -84.10 25.07
N ILE A 246 -57.06 -85.06 24.63
CA ILE A 246 -57.51 -85.22 23.25
C ILE A 246 -58.34 -84.02 22.76
N THR A 247 -58.95 -83.25 23.67
CA THR A 247 -59.72 -82.03 23.36
C THR A 247 -58.83 -80.86 22.92
N LYS A 248 -57.49 -81.01 22.94
CA LYS A 248 -56.56 -80.02 22.37
C LYS A 248 -56.30 -80.25 20.88
N TYR A 249 -56.72 -81.39 20.35
CA TYR A 249 -56.39 -81.84 19.00
C TYR A 249 -57.63 -81.85 18.11
N LYS A 250 -57.45 -81.47 16.84
CA LYS A 250 -58.51 -81.48 15.82
C LYS A 250 -58.45 -82.73 14.94
N LYS A 251 -57.26 -83.35 14.85
CA LYS A 251 -57.05 -84.58 14.10
C LYS A 251 -56.19 -85.55 14.90
N LEU A 252 -56.39 -86.83 14.63
CA LEU A 252 -55.59 -87.91 15.17
C LEU A 252 -55.03 -88.70 14.01
N LEU A 253 -53.76 -89.05 14.12
CA LEU A 253 -53.12 -90.00 13.24
C LEU A 253 -53.05 -91.34 13.99
N ILE A 254 -53.82 -92.32 13.51
CA ILE A 254 -54.00 -93.59 14.18
C ILE A 254 -53.28 -94.66 13.38
N THR A 255 -52.25 -95.24 13.99
CA THR A 255 -51.49 -96.32 13.37
C THR A 255 -51.92 -97.66 13.94
N THR A 256 -52.37 -98.55 13.06
CA THR A 256 -52.82 -99.91 13.37
C THR A 256 -52.03 -100.93 12.56
N GLY A 257 -52.04 -102.19 12.98
CA GLY A 257 -51.45 -103.29 12.22
C GLY A 257 -50.52 -104.19 13.03
N ALA A 258 -49.64 -104.93 12.36
CA ALA A 258 -48.69 -105.83 12.98
C ALA A 258 -47.25 -105.48 12.58
N VAL A 259 -46.43 -105.20 13.60
CA VAL A 259 -45.01 -104.84 13.40
C VAL A 259 -44.23 -106.02 12.83
N SER A 260 -44.57 -107.24 13.24
CA SER A 260 -43.91 -108.48 12.78
C SER A 260 -44.12 -108.76 11.29
N THR A 261 -45.26 -108.38 10.72
CA THR A 261 -45.57 -108.58 9.29
C THR A 261 -45.32 -107.33 8.44
N ARG A 262 -44.80 -106.24 9.06
CA ARG A 262 -44.59 -104.92 8.43
C ARG A 262 -45.84 -104.32 7.78
N ASP A 263 -47.01 -104.81 8.15
CA ASP A 263 -48.29 -104.32 7.69
C ASP A 263 -48.82 -103.31 8.72
N LEU A 264 -48.33 -102.07 8.60
CA LEU A 264 -48.77 -100.94 9.40
C LEU A 264 -49.57 -100.00 8.51
N ARG A 265 -50.72 -99.56 9.00
CA ARG A 265 -51.51 -98.52 8.35
C ARG A 265 -51.80 -97.39 9.28
N THR A 266 -51.63 -96.21 8.72
CA THR A 266 -51.85 -94.96 9.40
C THR A 266 -53.04 -94.28 8.77
N SER A 267 -54.08 -94.07 9.56
CA SER A 267 -55.33 -93.43 9.13
C SER A 267 -55.50 -92.11 9.88
N LEU A 268 -55.86 -91.07 9.14
CA LEU A 268 -56.18 -89.77 9.72
C LEU A 268 -57.66 -89.73 10.11
N VAL A 269 -57.94 -89.42 11.38
CA VAL A 269 -59.28 -89.19 11.90
C VAL A 269 -59.42 -87.72 12.22
N ARG A 270 -60.56 -87.13 11.87
CA ARG A 270 -60.90 -85.73 12.19
C ARG A 270 -62.06 -85.69 13.16
N SER A 271 -62.06 -84.69 14.02
CA SER A 271 -63.23 -84.35 14.83
C SER A 271 -64.40 -83.89 13.95
N PHE A 272 -65.62 -83.98 14.48
CA PHE A 272 -66.81 -83.45 13.82
C PHE A 272 -66.91 -81.93 14.04
N TYR A 273 -67.10 -81.16 12.95
CA TYR A 273 -67.36 -79.71 12.93
C TYR A 273 -66.26 -78.78 13.49
N ASN A 274 -65.12 -78.62 12.81
CA ASN A 274 -64.06 -77.60 13.06
C ASN A 274 -63.52 -77.40 14.50
N ASN A 275 -64.06 -78.16 15.47
CA ASN A 275 -63.81 -78.15 16.90
C ASN A 275 -62.89 -79.33 17.26
N THR A 276 -62.56 -79.52 18.53
CA THR A 276 -61.70 -80.61 19.00
C THR A 276 -62.52 -81.85 19.40
N PHE A 277 -61.86 -82.99 19.66
CA PHE A 277 -62.56 -84.24 20.04
C PHE A 277 -63.27 -84.09 21.38
N ARG A 278 -64.55 -84.48 21.44
CA ARG A 278 -65.41 -84.34 22.62
C ARG A 278 -65.60 -85.67 23.35
N PRO A 279 -65.15 -85.78 24.62
CA PRO A 279 -65.43 -86.93 25.45
C PRO A 279 -66.93 -87.19 25.63
N GLY A 280 -67.32 -88.46 25.62
CA GLY A 280 -68.70 -88.93 25.77
C GLY A 280 -69.58 -88.77 24.52
N ALA A 281 -69.13 -88.05 23.49
CA ALA A 281 -69.93 -87.77 22.29
C ALA A 281 -69.27 -88.28 21.01
N ASP A 282 -67.95 -88.12 20.87
CA ASP A 282 -67.27 -88.44 19.62
C ASP A 282 -66.77 -89.89 19.59
N ILE A 283 -66.88 -90.50 18.42
CA ILE A 283 -66.36 -91.83 18.11
C ILE A 283 -65.24 -91.68 17.10
N ILE A 284 -64.11 -92.31 17.40
CA ILE A 284 -62.98 -92.46 16.51
C ILE A 284 -63.23 -93.67 15.62
N ASN A 285 -63.21 -93.46 14.32
CA ASN A 285 -63.31 -94.51 13.32
C ASN A 285 -62.17 -94.34 12.31
N ALA A 286 -61.28 -95.33 12.26
CA ALA A 286 -60.12 -95.34 11.37
C ALA A 286 -60.05 -96.65 10.58
N ALA A 287 -59.61 -96.59 9.34
CA ALA A 287 -59.37 -97.77 8.53
C ALA A 287 -58.11 -98.51 9.02
N THR A 288 -58.16 -99.84 8.98
CA THR A 288 -56.99 -100.71 9.17
C THR A 288 -56.74 -101.52 7.89
N SER A 289 -55.67 -102.32 7.84
CA SER A 289 -55.40 -103.17 6.68
C SER A 289 -56.48 -104.22 6.42
N ARG A 290 -57.14 -104.68 7.49
CA ARG A 290 -58.16 -105.74 7.44
C ARG A 290 -59.58 -105.29 7.76
N GLY A 291 -59.79 -104.00 8.00
CA GLY A 291 -61.12 -103.44 8.25
C GLY A 291 -61.05 -102.07 8.90
N LYS A 292 -61.50 -101.97 10.16
CA LYS A 292 -61.55 -100.70 10.90
C LYS A 292 -61.23 -100.87 12.39
N ILE A 293 -60.86 -99.76 13.00
CA ILE A 293 -60.83 -99.59 14.44
C ILE A 293 -61.87 -98.54 14.85
N VAL A 294 -62.67 -98.87 15.85
CA VAL A 294 -63.70 -98.02 16.43
C VAL A 294 -63.42 -97.86 17.92
N ALA A 295 -63.23 -96.62 18.36
CA ALA A 295 -63.03 -96.30 19.76
C ALA A 295 -63.91 -95.12 20.18
N SER A 296 -64.56 -95.20 21.33
CA SER A 296 -65.30 -94.07 21.89
C SER A 296 -64.36 -93.21 22.70
N VAL A 297 -64.45 -91.87 22.55
CA VAL A 297 -63.73 -90.96 23.44
C VAL A 297 -64.46 -90.97 24.78
N THR A 298 -63.88 -91.57 25.81
CA THR A 298 -64.55 -91.75 27.11
C THR A 298 -64.29 -90.57 28.04
N THR A 299 -63.03 -90.11 28.11
CA THR A 299 -62.62 -88.94 28.90
C THR A 299 -61.65 -88.09 28.07
N PRO A 300 -61.28 -86.87 28.51
CA PRO A 300 -60.26 -86.08 27.82
C PRO A 300 -58.94 -86.85 27.60
N THR A 301 -58.61 -87.82 28.45
CA THR A 301 -57.36 -88.57 28.39
C THR A 301 -57.56 -90.07 28.27
N SER A 302 -58.75 -90.55 27.86
CA SER A 302 -58.94 -91.98 27.61
C SER A 302 -59.90 -92.27 26.47
N LEU A 303 -59.61 -93.36 25.77
CA LEU A 303 -60.43 -93.95 24.72
C LEU A 303 -60.81 -95.36 25.12
N ASN A 304 -62.00 -95.81 24.74
CA ASN A 304 -62.36 -97.21 24.87
C ASN A 304 -62.51 -97.84 23.48
N ILE A 305 -61.62 -98.77 23.13
CA ILE A 305 -61.68 -99.51 21.88
C ILE A 305 -62.83 -100.52 21.97
N THR A 306 -63.83 -100.32 21.12
CA THR A 306 -65.03 -101.17 21.05
C THR A 306 -64.94 -102.21 19.95
N GLN A 307 -64.15 -101.95 18.90
CA GLN A 307 -63.86 -102.88 17.82
C GLN A 307 -62.49 -102.55 17.21
N ALA A 308 -61.65 -103.56 16.93
CA ALA A 308 -60.45 -103.37 16.12
C ALA A 308 -60.10 -104.64 15.33
N ASP A 309 -60.09 -104.53 14.00
CA ASP A 309 -59.70 -105.64 13.12
C ASP A 309 -58.16 -105.83 13.06
N ASP A 310 -57.41 -104.78 13.38
CA ASP A 310 -55.96 -104.82 13.60
C ASP A 310 -55.60 -104.08 14.91
N ALA A 311 -54.52 -104.51 15.58
CA ALA A 311 -54.08 -103.91 16.83
C ALA A 311 -53.71 -102.42 16.65
N LEU A 312 -54.19 -101.57 17.56
CA LEU A 312 -53.71 -100.20 17.70
C LEU A 312 -52.23 -100.22 18.13
N ARG A 313 -51.43 -99.41 17.45
CA ARG A 313 -49.98 -99.27 17.70
C ARG A 313 -49.64 -97.96 18.37
N TYR A 314 -50.11 -96.86 17.82
CA TYR A 314 -49.98 -95.58 18.50
C TYR A 314 -50.96 -94.56 17.92
N ILE A 315 -51.20 -93.51 18.70
CA ILE A 315 -51.99 -92.35 18.30
C ILE A 315 -51.13 -91.10 18.40
N ILE A 316 -51.14 -90.27 17.36
CA ILE A 316 -50.54 -88.94 17.36
C ILE A 316 -51.65 -87.89 17.26
N GLY A 317 -51.63 -86.91 18.14
CA GLY A 317 -52.52 -85.75 18.11
C GLY A 317 -51.94 -84.62 17.26
N LEU A 318 -52.80 -84.01 16.44
CA LEU A 318 -52.48 -82.83 15.62
C LEU A 318 -53.44 -81.68 15.98
N LYS A 319 -52.88 -80.50 16.29
CA LYS A 319 -53.64 -79.33 16.76
C LYS A 319 -54.40 -78.58 15.64
N TYR A 320 -54.06 -78.82 14.37
CA TYR A 320 -54.70 -78.22 13.18
C TYR A 320 -55.61 -79.19 12.43
#